data_AF-A0A7W5NLF5-F1
#
_entry.id   AF-A0A7W5NLF5-F1
#
_cell.length_a   1.000
_cell.length_b   1.000
_cell.length_c   1.000
_cell.angle_alpha   90.00
_cell.angle_beta   90.00
_cell.angle_gamma   90.00
#
_symmetry.space_group_name_H-M   'P 1'
#
loop_
_entity.id
_entity.type
_entity.pdbx_description
1 polymer ?
#
loop_
_entity_poly.entity_id
_entity_poly.type
_entity_poly.pdbx_seq_one_letter_code
_entity_poly.pdbx_strand_id
1 'polypeptide(L)'
;MPFLRRSKKQVALSTAPGGYSEEDPEKIIFDGGTRLRVEANHWKIFAFALAIIAGGAVWTRQPPPSVVKAYGVSADAGGNPLIKQLAAYKPDDQALRKSIADSVGYWFTIEPVLTPTIETSRLARNINAVKAQMLDNAKNQFADWLKKDAPFQTITANPKYVREVSVKNVSVLDDSTVVAEFVTTTTQFPSDRPVEQRYALTLRYQIVPASSDDAVGTNPFGIFFPFFSLQKIA
;
A
#
# COMPACT_ATOMS: atom_id res chain seq x y z
N MET A 1 -69.81 -14.49 12.47
CA MET A 1 -69.44 -13.04 12.54
C MET A 1 -67.93 -12.97 12.38
N PRO A 2 -67.37 -12.12 11.49
CA PRO A 2 -67.66 -10.70 11.38
C PRO A 2 -67.98 -10.21 9.94
N PHE A 3 -68.34 -8.94 9.88
CA PHE A 3 -69.00 -8.25 8.78
C PHE A 3 -68.02 -7.77 7.69
N LEU A 4 -68.03 -8.41 6.51
CA LEU A 4 -67.48 -7.81 5.29
C LEU A 4 -68.58 -6.98 4.61
N ARG A 5 -68.79 -5.76 5.10
CA ARG A 5 -69.53 -4.75 4.34
C ARG A 5 -68.66 -4.33 3.16
N ARG A 6 -69.00 -4.80 1.95
CA ARG A 6 -68.46 -4.22 0.71
C ARG A 6 -68.87 -2.75 0.65
N SER A 7 -67.87 -1.87 0.68
CA SER A 7 -68.07 -0.44 0.41
C SER A 7 -68.66 -0.29 -0.99
N LYS A 8 -69.73 0.52 -1.12
CA LYS A 8 -70.32 0.86 -2.43
C LYS A 8 -69.27 1.64 -3.21
N LYS A 9 -68.68 1.03 -4.24
CA LYS A 9 -67.81 1.73 -5.20
C LYS A 9 -68.59 2.89 -5.81
N GLN A 10 -68.06 4.10 -5.73
CA GLN A 10 -68.63 5.27 -6.39
C GLN A 10 -68.53 5.05 -7.91
N VAL A 11 -69.58 5.40 -8.64
CA VAL A 11 -69.64 5.26 -10.10
C VAL A 11 -69.07 6.52 -10.73
N ALA A 12 -68.16 6.38 -11.69
CA ALA A 12 -67.54 7.51 -12.36
C ALA A 12 -68.56 8.26 -13.23
N LEU A 13 -68.52 9.60 -13.23
CA LEU A 13 -69.25 10.38 -14.22
C LEU A 13 -68.56 10.22 -15.58
N SER A 14 -69.33 9.84 -16.60
CA SER A 14 -68.83 9.70 -17.98
C SER A 14 -68.44 11.05 -18.56
N THR A 15 -67.48 11.07 -19.48
CA THR A 15 -67.05 12.26 -20.21
C THR A 15 -68.07 12.71 -21.27
N ALA A 16 -69.09 11.90 -21.56
CA ALA A 16 -70.24 12.28 -22.38
C ALA A 16 -71.34 12.94 -21.53
N PRO A 17 -72.03 13.98 -22.03
CA PRO A 17 -73.02 14.70 -21.23
C PRO A 17 -74.17 13.78 -20.78
N GLY A 18 -74.34 13.63 -19.46
CA GLY A 18 -75.52 12.99 -18.86
C GLY A 18 -75.44 11.48 -18.58
N GLY A 19 -74.27 10.84 -18.71
CA GLY A 19 -74.12 9.40 -18.42
C GLY A 19 -73.24 9.10 -17.19
N TYR A 20 -73.60 8.07 -16.43
CA TYR A 20 -72.69 7.39 -15.51
C TYR A 20 -71.90 6.32 -16.30
N SER A 21 -70.58 6.25 -16.12
CA SER A 21 -69.76 5.20 -16.73
C SER A 21 -69.86 3.92 -15.91
N GLU A 22 -70.08 2.76 -16.55
CA GLU A 22 -69.99 1.45 -15.89
C GLU A 22 -68.54 1.05 -15.55
N GLU A 23 -67.56 1.83 -16.02
CA GLU A 23 -66.15 1.60 -15.72
C GLU A 23 -65.77 2.19 -14.35
N ASP A 24 -64.92 1.47 -13.63
CA ASP A 24 -64.42 1.85 -12.31
C ASP A 24 -63.72 3.23 -12.39
N PRO A 25 -64.15 4.27 -11.63
CA PRO A 25 -63.56 5.61 -11.70
C PRO A 25 -62.05 5.63 -11.53
N GLU A 26 -61.53 4.69 -10.74
CA GLU A 26 -60.10 4.52 -10.51
C GLU A 26 -59.35 4.18 -11.81
N LYS A 27 -59.94 3.37 -12.70
CA LYS A 27 -59.33 3.03 -14.00
C LYS A 27 -59.28 4.21 -14.95
N ILE A 28 -60.38 4.97 -15.06
CA ILE A 28 -60.44 6.13 -15.95
C ILE A 28 -59.45 7.22 -15.49
N ILE A 29 -59.38 7.48 -14.18
CA ILE A 29 -58.42 8.43 -13.60
C ILE A 29 -56.99 7.94 -13.79
N PHE A 30 -56.75 6.63 -13.65
CA PHE A 30 -55.45 6.03 -13.84
C PHE A 30 -54.96 6.09 -15.30
N ASP A 31 -55.82 5.74 -16.26
CA ASP A 31 -55.54 5.75 -17.69
C ASP A 31 -55.32 7.18 -18.22
N GLY A 32 -56.08 8.17 -17.71
CA GLY A 32 -56.01 9.56 -18.16
C GLY A 32 -54.81 10.36 -17.62
N GLY A 33 -54.21 9.97 -16.49
CA GLY A 33 -53.20 10.80 -15.82
C GLY A 33 -51.94 10.10 -15.33
N THR A 34 -52.03 8.84 -14.87
CA THR A 34 -50.92 8.18 -14.14
C THR A 34 -50.31 6.99 -14.86
N ARG A 35 -50.98 6.41 -15.86
CA ARG A 35 -50.53 5.23 -16.58
C ARG A 35 -49.15 5.40 -17.22
N LEU A 36 -48.92 6.50 -17.94
CA LEU A 36 -47.63 6.80 -18.57
C LEU A 36 -46.49 6.91 -17.53
N ARG A 37 -46.76 7.47 -16.35
CA ARG A 37 -45.77 7.57 -15.26
C ARG A 37 -45.47 6.21 -14.64
N VAL A 38 -46.49 5.35 -14.48
CA VAL A 38 -46.32 4.00 -13.92
C VAL A 38 -45.57 3.09 -14.89
N GLU A 39 -45.93 3.11 -16.19
CA GLU A 39 -45.20 2.37 -17.22
C GLU A 39 -43.74 2.83 -17.32
N ALA A 40 -43.48 4.15 -17.32
CA ALA A 40 -42.11 4.67 -17.31
C ALA A 40 -41.32 4.26 -16.05
N ASN A 41 -41.97 4.20 -14.89
CA ASN A 41 -41.33 3.75 -13.65
C ASN A 41 -41.04 2.24 -13.66
N HIS A 42 -41.91 1.42 -14.24
CA HIS A 42 -41.65 -0.02 -14.44
C HIS A 42 -40.44 -0.25 -15.34
N TRP A 43 -40.33 0.49 -16.45
CA TRP A 43 -39.17 0.41 -17.34
C TRP A 43 -37.87 0.84 -16.66
N LYS A 44 -37.91 1.86 -15.78
CA LYS A 44 -36.74 2.27 -14.97
C LYS A 44 -36.32 1.17 -14.00
N ILE A 45 -37.27 0.58 -13.27
CA ILE A 45 -36.98 -0.51 -12.32
C ILE A 45 -36.40 -1.73 -13.05
N PHE A 46 -36.97 -2.08 -14.20
CA PHE A 46 -36.48 -3.18 -15.03
C PHE A 46 -35.06 -2.90 -15.55
N ALA A 47 -34.78 -1.68 -16.01
CA ALA A 47 -33.43 -1.29 -16.42
C ALA A 47 -32.41 -1.36 -15.27
N PHE A 48 -32.81 -0.96 -14.04
CA PHE A 48 -31.96 -1.10 -12.85
C PHE A 48 -31.70 -2.57 -12.51
N ALA A 49 -32.70 -3.44 -12.61
CA ALA A 49 -32.53 -4.87 -12.40
C ALA A 49 -31.55 -5.48 -13.43
N LEU A 50 -31.67 -5.11 -14.70
CA LEU A 50 -30.74 -5.53 -15.74
C LEU A 50 -29.32 -5.00 -15.51
N ALA A 51 -29.17 -3.76 -15.04
CA ALA A 51 -27.86 -3.19 -14.71
C ALA A 51 -27.17 -3.95 -13.56
N ILE A 52 -27.92 -4.37 -12.54
CA ILE A 52 -27.39 -5.19 -11.44
C ILE A 52 -26.97 -6.58 -11.95
N ILE A 53 -27.78 -7.22 -12.79
CA ILE A 53 -27.46 -8.53 -13.37
C ILE A 53 -26.22 -8.43 -14.27
N ALA A 54 -26.14 -7.40 -15.12
CA ALA A 54 -24.99 -7.16 -15.98
C ALA A 54 -23.73 -6.86 -15.16
N GLY A 55 -23.82 -6.03 -14.11
CA GLY A 55 -22.72 -5.76 -13.19
C GLY A 55 -22.21 -7.02 -12.49
N GLY A 56 -23.12 -7.86 -11.99
CA GLY A 56 -22.78 -9.16 -11.39
C GLY A 56 -22.12 -10.13 -12.39
N ALA A 57 -22.59 -10.14 -13.64
CA ALA A 57 -22.00 -10.95 -14.70
C ALA A 57 -20.59 -10.49 -15.09
N VAL A 58 -20.32 -9.18 -15.07
CA VAL A 58 -18.96 -8.64 -15.30
C VAL A 58 -18.05 -8.95 -14.12
N TRP A 59 -18.54 -8.79 -12.89
CA TRP A 59 -17.76 -9.05 -11.67
C TRP A 59 -17.31 -10.50 -11.56
N THR A 60 -18.19 -11.45 -11.89
CA THR A 60 -17.87 -12.89 -11.84
C THR A 60 -16.96 -13.37 -12.96
N ARG A 61 -16.74 -12.55 -14.00
CA ARG A 61 -15.88 -12.86 -15.14
C ARG A 61 -14.49 -12.23 -15.07
N GLN A 62 -14.14 -11.56 -13.99
CA GLN A 62 -12.77 -11.08 -13.82
C GLN A 62 -11.84 -12.29 -13.73
N PRO A 63 -10.93 -12.49 -14.70
CA PRO A 63 -9.97 -13.57 -14.60
C PRO A 63 -9.12 -13.37 -13.34
N PRO A 64 -8.70 -14.45 -12.67
CA PRO A 64 -7.77 -14.33 -11.55
C PRO A 64 -6.55 -13.51 -12.00
N PRO A 65 -5.99 -12.67 -11.11
CA PRO A 65 -4.86 -11.82 -11.45
C PRO A 65 -3.74 -12.65 -12.07
N SER A 66 -3.20 -12.18 -13.19
CA SER A 66 -2.14 -12.89 -13.92
C SER A 66 -0.90 -13.01 -13.04
N VAL A 67 -0.53 -14.24 -12.68
CA VAL A 67 0.69 -14.52 -11.92
C VAL A 67 1.83 -14.78 -12.89
N VAL A 68 2.83 -13.89 -12.90
CA VAL A 68 4.07 -14.09 -13.67
C VAL A 68 4.88 -15.19 -13.01
N LYS A 69 5.18 -16.27 -13.76
CA LYS A 69 6.07 -17.35 -13.32
C LYS A 69 7.36 -17.29 -14.13
N ALA A 70 8.49 -17.15 -13.46
CA ALA A 70 9.80 -17.19 -14.10
C ALA A 70 10.25 -18.66 -14.25
N TYR A 71 10.77 -19.00 -15.43
CA TYR A 71 11.34 -20.31 -15.72
C TYR A 71 12.81 -20.14 -16.09
N GLY A 72 13.68 -20.90 -15.43
CA GLY A 72 15.07 -21.05 -15.78
C GLY A 72 15.21 -22.18 -16.80
N VAL A 73 15.94 -21.91 -17.88
CA VAL A 73 16.27 -22.92 -18.90
C VAL A 73 17.77 -23.21 -18.78
N SER A 74 18.12 -24.45 -18.47
CA SER A 74 19.51 -24.94 -18.46
C SER A 74 19.64 -26.16 -19.36
N ALA A 75 20.84 -26.46 -19.87
CA ALA A 75 21.08 -27.70 -20.61
C ALA A 75 21.56 -28.82 -19.65
N ASP A 76 21.06 -30.04 -19.83
CA ASP A 76 21.64 -31.22 -19.18
C ASP A 76 23.01 -31.58 -19.80
N ALA A 77 23.70 -32.59 -19.24
CA ALA A 77 25.00 -33.06 -19.76
C ALA A 77 24.93 -33.58 -21.21
N GLY A 78 23.74 -33.86 -21.74
CA GLY A 78 23.49 -34.27 -23.12
C GLY A 78 22.99 -33.14 -24.04
N GLY A 79 22.86 -31.90 -23.55
CA GLY A 79 22.38 -30.77 -24.32
C GLY A 79 20.86 -30.61 -24.39
N ASN A 80 20.07 -31.41 -23.67
CA ASN A 80 18.61 -31.27 -23.64
C ASN A 80 18.17 -30.12 -22.74
N PRO A 81 17.11 -29.38 -23.09
CA PRO A 81 16.60 -28.30 -22.26
C PRO A 81 15.91 -28.84 -21.00
N LEU A 82 16.46 -28.49 -19.84
CA LEU A 82 15.84 -28.62 -18.53
C LEU A 82 15.14 -27.30 -18.18
N ILE A 83 13.82 -27.33 -18.14
CA ILE A 83 12.99 -26.19 -17.77
C ILE A 83 12.59 -26.35 -16.30
N LYS A 84 13.03 -25.43 -15.44
CA LYS A 84 12.66 -25.42 -14.02
C LYS A 84 12.00 -24.09 -13.68
N GLN A 85 10.84 -24.13 -13.03
CA GLN A 85 10.26 -22.91 -12.46
C GLN A 85 11.20 -22.38 -11.38
N LEU A 86 11.60 -21.11 -11.50
CA LEU A 86 12.46 -20.47 -10.51
C LEU A 86 11.62 -20.20 -9.25
N ALA A 87 12.13 -20.67 -8.11
CA ALA A 87 11.56 -20.31 -6.81
C ALA A 87 11.91 -18.85 -6.50
N ALA A 88 11.06 -18.20 -5.70
CA ALA A 88 11.39 -16.87 -5.18
C ALA A 88 12.71 -16.94 -4.40
N TYR A 89 13.65 -16.06 -4.74
CA TYR A 89 14.95 -16.02 -4.09
C TYR A 89 14.76 -15.66 -2.60
N LYS A 90 15.34 -16.48 -1.73
CA LYS A 90 15.43 -16.19 -0.29
C LYS A 90 16.88 -15.83 0.02
N PRO A 91 17.18 -14.58 0.46
CA PRO A 91 18.52 -14.21 0.89
C PRO A 91 18.96 -15.11 2.04
N ASP A 92 20.24 -15.46 2.03
CA ASP A 92 20.90 -16.11 3.15
C ASP A 92 21.19 -15.10 4.27
N ASP A 93 21.60 -15.61 5.43
CA ASP A 93 21.87 -14.78 6.61
C ASP A 93 22.98 -13.75 6.34
N GLN A 94 23.96 -14.09 5.48
CA GLN A 94 25.03 -13.17 5.12
C GLN A 94 24.52 -12.00 4.29
N ALA A 95 23.71 -12.26 3.27
CA ALA A 95 23.06 -11.22 2.47
C ALA A 95 22.15 -10.36 3.34
N LEU A 96 21.39 -10.96 4.26
CA LEU A 96 20.56 -10.23 5.20
C LEU A 96 21.40 -9.31 6.09
N ARG A 97 22.46 -9.81 6.74
CA ARG A 97 23.34 -9.01 7.59
C ARG A 97 23.94 -7.82 6.83
N LYS A 98 24.40 -8.05 5.60
CA LYS A 98 24.95 -7.00 4.74
C LYS A 98 23.90 -5.95 4.38
N SER A 99 22.71 -6.39 3.96
CA SER A 99 21.61 -5.47 3.60
C SER A 99 21.14 -4.63 4.78
N ILE A 100 21.06 -5.21 5.99
CA ILE A 100 20.74 -4.47 7.21
C ILE A 100 21.84 -3.48 7.55
N ALA A 101 23.12 -3.86 7.47
CA ALA A 101 24.23 -2.95 7.71
C ALA A 101 24.22 -1.76 6.74
N ASP A 102 23.93 -2.00 5.47
CA ASP A 102 23.81 -0.94 4.46
C ASP A 102 22.61 -0.03 4.72
N SER A 103 21.46 -0.60 5.11
CA SER A 103 20.27 0.16 5.48
C SER A 103 20.53 1.06 6.69
N VAL A 104 21.24 0.57 7.72
CA VAL A 104 21.68 1.37 8.87
C VAL A 104 22.63 2.49 8.43
N GLY A 105 23.55 2.20 7.51
CA GLY A 105 24.42 3.22 6.89
C GLY A 105 23.62 4.33 6.21
N TYR A 106 22.68 3.97 5.33
CA TYR A 106 21.82 4.95 4.65
C TYR A 106 20.93 5.74 5.61
N TRP A 107 20.48 5.11 6.69
CA TRP A 107 19.59 5.71 7.66
C TRP A 107 20.31 6.78 8.50
N PHE A 108 21.45 6.44 9.10
CA PHE A 108 22.07 7.27 10.14
C PHE A 108 23.21 8.15 9.62
N THR A 109 23.74 7.93 8.42
CA THR A 109 24.85 8.75 7.91
C THR A 109 24.37 10.13 7.50
N ILE A 110 25.08 11.17 7.97
CA ILE A 110 24.92 12.55 7.49
C ILE A 110 26.22 12.95 6.82
N GLU A 111 26.15 13.13 5.50
CA GLU A 111 27.26 13.59 4.68
C GLU A 111 27.18 15.11 4.46
N PRO A 112 28.31 15.80 4.31
CA PRO A 112 28.32 17.23 4.01
C PRO A 112 27.69 17.49 2.64
N VAL A 113 26.75 18.43 2.59
CA VAL A 113 26.03 18.76 1.35
C VAL A 113 26.87 19.75 0.55
N LEU A 114 27.47 19.26 -0.54
CA LEU A 114 28.23 20.07 -1.49
C LEU A 114 27.34 20.73 -2.57
N THR A 115 26.06 20.38 -2.61
CA THR A 115 25.08 20.88 -3.59
C THR A 115 24.22 22.00 -3.01
N PRO A 116 23.78 22.97 -3.81
CA PRO A 116 22.93 24.07 -3.33
C PRO A 116 21.51 23.60 -2.92
N THR A 117 21.06 22.42 -3.36
CA THR A 117 19.76 21.83 -3.04
C THR A 117 19.90 20.57 -2.20
N ILE A 118 19.16 20.53 -1.08
CA ILE A 118 19.13 19.38 -0.14
C ILE A 118 18.28 18.24 -0.70
N GLU A 119 17.24 18.54 -1.47
CA GLU A 119 16.30 17.54 -2.01
C GLU A 119 16.96 16.55 -2.98
N THR A 120 18.01 16.98 -3.68
CA THR A 120 18.81 16.17 -4.60
C THR A 120 20.06 15.57 -3.95
N SER A 121 20.28 15.86 -2.66
CA SER A 121 21.45 15.40 -1.92
C SER A 121 21.48 13.88 -1.77
N ARG A 122 22.67 13.34 -1.49
CA ARG A 122 22.84 11.92 -1.15
C ARG A 122 22.08 11.56 0.12
N LEU A 123 22.06 12.46 1.12
CA LEU A 123 21.30 12.30 2.35
C LEU A 123 19.80 12.09 2.08
N ALA A 124 19.19 12.95 1.25
CA ALA A 124 17.78 12.83 0.90
C ALA A 124 17.48 11.50 0.19
N ARG A 125 18.33 11.08 -0.75
CA ARG A 125 18.19 9.80 -1.45
C ARG A 125 18.29 8.61 -0.49
N ASN A 126 19.27 8.62 0.40
CA ASN A 126 19.48 7.55 1.39
C ASN A 126 18.29 7.43 2.35
N ILE A 127 17.83 8.56 2.91
CA ILE A 127 16.66 8.57 3.80
C ILE A 127 15.40 8.11 3.08
N ASN A 128 15.20 8.52 1.82
CA ASN A 128 14.05 8.08 1.03
C ASN A 128 14.11 6.58 0.69
N ALA A 129 15.30 6.02 0.45
CA ALA A 129 15.47 4.58 0.23
C ALA A 129 15.07 3.78 1.49
N VAL A 130 15.53 4.22 2.67
CA VAL A 130 15.15 3.58 3.95
C VAL A 130 13.65 3.75 4.21
N LYS A 131 13.09 4.93 3.95
CA LYS A 131 11.65 5.19 4.07
C LYS A 131 10.83 4.25 3.17
N ALA A 132 11.30 3.95 1.97
CA ALA A 132 10.64 3.04 1.04
C ALA A 132 10.66 1.58 1.53
N GLN A 133 11.62 1.21 2.36
CA GLN A 133 11.67 -0.10 3.02
C GLN A 133 10.73 -0.21 4.23
N MET A 134 10.19 0.89 4.75
CA MET A 134 9.29 0.89 5.91
C MET A 134 7.86 0.51 5.52
N LEU A 135 7.26 -0.44 6.25
CA LEU A 135 5.87 -0.87 6.07
C LEU A 135 5.04 -0.63 7.33
N ASP A 136 3.72 -0.59 7.16
CA ASP A 136 2.75 -0.52 8.25
C ASP A 136 3.11 0.52 9.33
N ASN A 137 3.26 0.07 10.58
CA ASN A 137 3.56 0.93 11.72
C ASN A 137 4.95 1.57 11.64
N ALA A 138 5.94 0.90 11.03
CA ALA A 138 7.28 1.46 10.89
C ALA A 138 7.30 2.77 10.10
N LYS A 139 6.33 3.02 9.20
CA LYS A 139 6.22 4.33 8.51
C LYS A 139 6.02 5.47 9.50
N ASN A 140 5.16 5.27 10.50
CA ASN A 140 4.90 6.25 11.55
C ASN A 140 6.10 6.38 12.49
N GLN A 141 6.67 5.25 12.92
CA GLN A 141 7.88 5.23 13.76
C GLN A 141 9.05 5.97 13.09
N PHE A 142 9.22 5.79 11.78
CA PHE A 142 10.26 6.44 11.00
C PHE A 142 9.99 7.94 10.82
N ALA A 143 8.74 8.34 10.59
CA ALA A 143 8.36 9.74 10.53
C ALA A 143 8.62 10.46 11.87
N ASP A 144 8.34 9.80 12.99
CA ASP A 144 8.63 10.34 14.32
C ASP A 144 10.13 10.40 14.62
N TRP A 145 10.90 9.41 14.17
CA TRP A 145 12.35 9.46 14.23
C TRP A 145 12.90 10.65 13.41
N LEU A 146 12.42 10.87 12.19
CA LEU A 146 12.84 12.00 11.35
C LEU A 146 12.58 13.36 12.01
N LYS A 147 11.48 13.49 12.77
CA LYS A 147 11.19 14.72 13.54
C LYS A 147 12.12 14.89 14.74
N LYS A 148 12.46 13.79 15.43
CA LYS A 148 13.28 13.80 16.65
C LYS A 148 14.76 13.99 16.35
N ASP A 149 15.31 13.24 15.39
CA ASP A 149 16.72 13.35 15.00
C ASP A 149 16.97 14.55 14.06
N ALA A 150 15.95 14.95 13.28
CA ALA A 150 15.97 16.11 12.40
C ALA A 150 17.25 16.24 11.54
N PRO A 151 17.65 15.19 10.78
CA PRO A 151 18.92 15.18 10.05
C PRO A 151 19.03 16.31 9.03
N PHE A 152 17.92 16.63 8.34
CA PHE A 152 17.87 17.73 7.37
C PHE A 152 18.03 19.11 8.01
N GLN A 153 17.46 19.31 9.21
CA GLN A 153 17.63 20.58 9.92
C GLN A 153 19.06 20.72 10.44
N THR A 154 19.63 19.62 10.95
CA THR A 154 21.01 19.58 11.45
C THR A 154 22.00 19.99 10.37
N ILE A 155 21.90 19.43 9.16
CA ILE A 155 22.81 19.77 8.07
C ILE A 155 22.56 21.17 7.48
N THR A 156 21.31 21.66 7.51
CA THR A 156 20.99 23.03 7.08
C THR A 156 21.57 24.07 8.04
N ALA A 157 21.50 23.78 9.35
CA ALA A 157 22.02 24.67 10.39
C ALA A 157 23.56 24.64 10.45
N ASN A 158 24.17 23.47 10.21
CA ASN A 158 25.61 23.32 10.14
C ASN A 158 26.02 22.45 8.93
N PRO A 159 26.34 23.06 7.77
CA PRO A 159 26.74 22.32 6.57
C PRO A 159 28.03 21.50 6.71
N LYS A 160 28.84 21.76 7.74
CA LYS A 160 30.06 21.01 8.04
C LYS A 160 29.82 19.81 8.98
N TYR A 161 28.61 19.68 9.51
CA TYR A 161 28.25 18.57 10.36
C TYR A 161 28.33 17.26 9.58
N VAL A 162 29.11 16.32 10.10
CA VAL A 162 29.23 14.96 9.55
C VAL A 162 28.86 13.97 10.64
N ARG A 163 28.07 12.97 10.27
CA ARG A 163 27.77 11.80 11.10
C ARG A 163 28.14 10.55 10.32
N GLU A 164 29.16 9.86 10.78
CA GLU A 164 29.60 8.59 10.23
C GLU A 164 29.03 7.43 11.05
N VAL A 165 28.83 6.29 10.40
CA VAL A 165 28.21 5.11 11.01
C VAL A 165 29.15 3.91 10.87
N SER A 166 29.43 3.24 11.98
CA SER A 166 30.20 2.00 12.02
C SER A 166 29.34 0.90 12.63
N VAL A 167 28.80 0.02 11.77
CA VAL A 167 28.06 -1.18 12.20
C VAL A 167 29.06 -2.18 12.77
N LYS A 168 28.84 -2.58 14.03
CA LYS A 168 29.73 -3.49 14.77
C LYS A 168 29.28 -4.93 14.66
N ASN A 169 27.97 -5.15 14.80
CA ASN A 169 27.41 -6.48 14.74
C ASN A 169 25.99 -6.44 14.16
N VAL A 170 25.61 -7.51 13.48
CA VAL A 170 24.24 -7.75 13.01
C VAL A 170 23.88 -9.20 13.35
N SER A 171 23.02 -9.36 14.36
CA SER A 171 22.52 -10.65 14.81
C SER A 171 21.16 -10.92 14.18
N VAL A 172 21.06 -12.00 13.40
CA VAL A 172 19.79 -12.50 12.83
C VAL A 172 19.18 -13.48 13.81
N LEU A 173 17.88 -13.36 14.07
CA LEU A 173 17.11 -14.21 14.96
C LEU A 173 16.07 -15.04 14.15
N ASP A 174 15.65 -16.16 14.70
CA ASP A 174 14.77 -17.13 14.02
C ASP A 174 13.34 -16.62 13.74
N ASP A 175 12.92 -15.51 14.36
CA ASP A 175 11.55 -14.96 14.29
C ASP A 175 11.39 -13.81 13.27
N SER A 176 12.27 -13.75 12.26
CA SER A 176 12.37 -12.62 11.32
C SER A 176 12.66 -11.29 12.01
N THR A 177 13.45 -11.35 13.09
CA THR A 177 14.00 -10.18 13.76
C THR A 177 15.51 -10.11 13.53
N VAL A 178 16.04 -8.89 13.42
CA VAL A 178 17.47 -8.61 13.38
C VAL A 178 17.78 -7.54 14.41
N VAL A 179 18.92 -7.70 15.09
CA VAL A 179 19.48 -6.67 15.96
C VAL A 179 20.79 -6.19 15.37
N ALA A 180 20.85 -4.91 15.02
CA ALA A 180 22.05 -4.25 14.52
C ALA A 180 22.62 -3.34 15.62
N GLU A 181 23.86 -3.60 16.02
CA GLU A 181 24.63 -2.77 16.93
C GLU A 181 25.58 -1.90 16.12
N PHE A 182 25.52 -0.59 16.32
CA PHE A 182 26.36 0.36 15.59
C PHE A 182 26.76 1.54 16.45
N VAL A 183 27.83 2.20 16.02
CA VAL A 183 28.33 3.44 16.62
C VAL A 183 28.18 4.54 15.59
N THR A 184 27.61 5.66 15.99
CA THR A 184 27.65 6.90 15.20
C THR A 184 28.73 7.81 15.75
N THR A 185 29.56 8.35 14.87
CA THR A 185 30.60 9.31 15.22
C THR A 185 30.26 10.63 14.57
N THR A 186 30.15 11.69 15.38
CA THR A 186 29.76 13.02 14.91
C THR A 186 30.91 14.01 15.03
N THR A 187 31.11 14.81 13.99
CA THR A 187 32.12 15.88 13.92
C THR A 187 31.48 17.14 13.33
N GLN A 188 31.80 18.31 13.90
CA GLN A 188 31.29 19.60 13.42
C GLN A 188 32.37 20.40 12.70
N PHE A 189 33.61 20.32 13.20
CA PHE A 189 34.80 20.81 12.55
C PHE A 189 35.87 19.71 12.44
N PRO A 190 36.76 19.75 11.43
CA PRO A 190 37.82 18.77 11.28
C PRO A 190 38.77 18.65 12.48
N SER A 191 38.87 19.71 13.29
CA SER A 191 39.70 19.77 14.50
C SER A 191 38.98 19.31 15.76
N ASP A 192 37.66 19.07 15.70
CA ASP A 192 36.90 18.69 16.89
C ASP A 192 37.15 17.24 17.26
N ARG A 193 37.10 16.98 18.57
CA ARG A 193 37.13 15.60 19.08
C ARG A 193 35.82 14.91 18.69
N PRO A 194 35.85 13.80 17.95
CA PRO A 194 34.62 13.13 17.52
C PRO A 194 33.78 12.67 18.71
N VAL A 195 32.47 12.91 18.65
CA VAL A 195 31.52 12.45 19.67
C VAL A 195 30.91 11.14 19.21
N GLU A 196 31.24 10.06 19.92
CA GLU A 196 30.70 8.73 19.68
C GLU A 196 29.39 8.49 20.43
N GLN A 197 28.46 7.80 19.79
CA GLN A 197 27.21 7.35 20.39
C GLN A 197 26.90 5.94 19.93
N ARG A 198 26.55 5.06 20.86
CA ARG A 198 26.27 3.64 20.58
C ARG A 198 24.77 3.41 20.51
N TYR A 199 24.36 2.56 19.58
CA TYR A 199 22.97 2.24 19.32
C TYR A 199 22.76 0.74 19.12
N ALA A 200 21.62 0.25 19.60
CA ALA A 200 21.04 -1.03 19.22
C ALA A 200 19.73 -0.75 18.46
N LEU A 201 19.65 -1.23 17.23
CA LEU A 201 18.46 -1.17 16.40
C LEU A 201 17.90 -2.57 16.23
N THR A 202 16.69 -2.78 16.76
CA THR A 202 15.92 -4.01 16.55
C THR A 202 14.94 -3.79 15.41
N LEU A 203 15.02 -4.64 14.38
CA LEU A 203 14.18 -4.61 13.19
C LEU A 203 13.42 -5.91 13.09
N ARG A 204 12.10 -5.86 12.94
CA ARG A 204 11.38 -6.97 12.31
C ARG A 204 11.43 -6.77 10.82
N TYR A 205 11.68 -7.83 10.08
CA TYR A 205 11.72 -7.80 8.62
C TYR A 205 10.73 -8.78 8.01
N GLN A 206 10.35 -8.49 6.78
CA GLN A 206 9.67 -9.42 5.90
C GLN A 206 10.26 -9.31 4.50
N ILE A 207 10.22 -10.42 3.77
CA ILE A 207 10.79 -10.51 2.42
C ILE A 207 9.64 -10.55 1.44
N VAL A 208 9.52 -9.51 0.62
CA VAL A 208 8.52 -9.42 -0.43
C VAL A 208 9.24 -9.63 -1.75
N PRO A 209 8.97 -10.71 -2.48
CA PRO A 209 9.58 -10.96 -3.79
C PRO A 209 9.37 -9.76 -4.72
N ALA A 210 10.42 -9.36 -5.43
CA ALA A 210 10.32 -8.31 -6.44
C ALA A 210 9.31 -8.70 -7.53
N SER A 211 8.40 -7.80 -7.84
CA SER A 211 7.38 -7.98 -8.89
C SER A 211 7.64 -7.13 -10.14
N SER A 212 8.68 -6.29 -10.12
CA SER A 212 9.13 -5.46 -11.24
C SER A 212 10.64 -5.30 -11.25
N ASP A 213 11.22 -5.06 -12.43
CA ASP A 213 12.66 -4.87 -12.62
C ASP A 213 13.19 -3.62 -11.88
N ASP A 214 12.38 -2.55 -11.81
CA ASP A 214 12.72 -1.33 -11.07
C ASP A 214 12.91 -1.56 -9.55
N ALA A 215 12.27 -2.60 -9.00
CA ALA A 215 12.37 -2.93 -7.58
C ALA A 215 13.76 -3.49 -7.21
N VAL A 216 14.52 -4.00 -8.18
CA VAL A 216 15.82 -4.64 -7.95
C VAL A 216 16.91 -3.62 -7.60
N GLY A 217 16.78 -2.37 -8.07
CA GLY A 217 17.86 -1.38 -7.98
C GLY A 217 18.22 -0.93 -6.55
N THR A 218 17.22 -0.67 -5.70
CA THR A 218 17.44 -0.11 -4.34
C THR A 218 17.21 -1.13 -3.22
N ASN A 219 16.42 -2.16 -3.48
CA ASN A 219 16.12 -3.22 -2.52
C ASN A 219 16.14 -4.60 -3.22
N PRO A 220 17.33 -5.07 -3.65
CA PRO A 220 17.46 -6.27 -4.48
C PRO A 220 16.92 -7.53 -3.82
N PHE A 221 16.94 -7.58 -2.47
CA PHE A 221 16.46 -8.70 -1.70
C PHE A 221 14.99 -8.57 -1.26
N GLY A 222 14.33 -7.44 -1.57
CA GLY A 222 12.95 -7.20 -1.19
C GLY A 222 12.74 -7.20 0.33
N ILE A 223 13.72 -6.70 1.10
CA ILE A 223 13.65 -6.66 2.56
C ILE A 223 12.87 -5.40 2.98
N PHE A 224 11.81 -5.59 3.74
CA PHE A 224 10.99 -4.50 4.27
C PHE A 224 10.84 -4.62 5.79
N PHE A 225 10.68 -3.49 6.45
CA PHE A 225 10.61 -3.38 7.90
C PHE A 225 9.20 -2.97 8.35
N PRO A 226 8.36 -3.89 8.82
CA PRO A 226 7.05 -3.56 9.39
C PRO A 226 7.14 -2.90 10.78
N PHE A 227 8.24 -3.13 11.51
CA PHE A 227 8.44 -2.58 12.85
C PHE A 227 9.92 -2.40 13.16
N PHE A 228 10.25 -1.33 13.89
CA PHE A 228 11.58 -1.17 14.47
C PHE A 228 11.56 -0.56 15.87
N SER A 229 12.66 -0.74 16.61
CA SER A 229 12.94 -0.07 17.87
C SER A 229 14.40 0.36 17.90
N LEU A 230 14.66 1.60 18.26
CA LEU A 230 16.01 2.17 18.40
C LEU A 230 16.29 2.47 19.87
N GLN A 231 17.38 1.95 20.39
CA GLN A 231 17.85 2.21 21.75
C GLN A 231 19.25 2.80 21.71
N LYS A 232 19.47 3.87 22.47
CA LYS A 232 20.81 4.42 22.71
C LYS A 232 21.44 3.64 23.86
N ILE A 233 22.62 3.10 23.62
CA ILE A 233 23.39 2.34 24.61
C ILE A 233 24.36 3.31 25.29
N ALA A 234 24.41 3.26 26.62
CA ALA A 234 25.31 4.07 27.44
C ALA A 234 26.78 3.65 27.29
#